data_AF-A0A8U0LD30-F1
#
_entry.id   AF-A0A8U0LD30-F1
#
_cell.length_a   1.000
_cell.length_b   1.000
_cell.length_c   1.000
_cell.angle_alpha   90.00
_cell.angle_beta   90.00
_cell.angle_gamma   90.00
#
_symmetry.space_group_name_H-M   'P 1'
#
loop_
_entity.id
_entity.type
_entity.pdbx_description
1 polymer ?
#
loop_
_entity_poly.entity_id
_entity_poly.type
_entity_poly.pdbx_seq_one_letter_code
_entity_poly.pdbx_strand_id
1 'polypeptide(L)' 'MLTPNDVRHRKFRTYRSLLHGEVYDVEDVDDFLDSVADTIEVLGKEALKAKEKNNG' A
#
# COMPACT_ATOMS: atom_id res chain seq x y z
N MET A 1 9.96 3.17 -7.33
CA MET A 1 9.16 1.93 -7.40
C MET A 1 8.47 1.79 -6.05
N LEU A 2 7.15 1.68 -6.02
CA LEU A 2 6.40 1.56 -4.76
C LEU A 2 6.59 0.14 -4.22
N THR A 3 7.10 0.01 -3.00
CA THR A 3 7.23 -1.27 -2.31
C THR A 3 6.07 -1.47 -1.31
N PRO A 4 5.76 -2.72 -0.90
CA PRO A 4 4.79 -2.96 0.17
C PRO A 4 5.14 -2.19 1.45
N ASN A 5 6.44 -2.05 1.71
CA ASN A 5 6.94 -1.33 2.88
C ASN A 5 6.64 0.17 2.83
N ASP A 6 6.68 0.77 1.64
CA ASP A 6 6.35 2.18 1.43
C ASP A 6 4.86 2.48 1.67
N VAL A 7 4.00 1.48 1.44
CA VAL A 7 2.56 1.55 1.71
C VAL A 7 2.29 1.46 3.22
N ARG A 8 2.87 0.45 3.89
CA ARG A 8 2.68 0.25 5.35
C ARG A 8 3.23 1.40 6.20
N HIS A 9 4.28 2.07 5.74
CA HIS A 9 4.90 3.18 6.49
C HIS A 9 4.45 4.57 6.05
N ARG A 10 3.46 4.65 5.15
CA ARG A 10 2.95 5.93 4.66
C ARG A 10 2.30 6.71 5.81
N LYS A 11 2.81 7.90 6.11
CA LYS A 11 2.21 8.80 7.10
C LYS A 11 1.37 9.85 6.40
N PHE A 12 0.09 9.94 6.77
CA PHE A 12 -0.81 10.99 6.34
C PHE A 12 -0.88 12.09 7.40
N ARG A 13 -1.01 13.34 6.93
CA ARG A 13 -1.18 14.51 7.80
C ARG A 13 -2.60 14.48 8.38
N THR A 14 -2.76 14.00 9.61
CA THR A 14 -4.00 14.07 10.40
C THR A 14 -4.19 15.48 10.95
N TYR A 15 -4.42 16.46 10.08
CA TYR A 15 -4.72 17.81 10.57
C TYR A 15 -6.18 17.84 11.05
N ARG A 16 -6.33 18.10 12.35
CA ARG A 16 -7.55 18.60 13.00
C ARG A 16 -8.18 19.81 12.26
N SER A 17 -7.48 20.41 11.30
CA SER A 17 -7.95 21.43 10.36
C SER A 17 -9.00 20.95 9.34
N LEU A 18 -9.21 19.63 9.17
CA LEU A 18 -10.23 19.08 8.27
C LEU A 18 -11.58 18.78 8.95
N LEU A 19 -11.81 19.24 10.18
CA LEU A 19 -13.11 19.11 10.87
C LEU A 19 -14.32 19.74 10.13
N HIS A 20 -14.10 20.34 8.94
CA HIS A 20 -15.13 20.86 8.05
C HIS A 20 -15.35 20.02 6.78
N GLY A 21 -14.69 18.87 6.61
CA GLY A 21 -14.86 17.97 5.47
C GLY A 21 -14.88 16.50 5.91
N GLU A 22 -15.53 15.64 5.11
CA GLU A 22 -15.59 14.19 5.35
C GLU A 22 -14.16 13.63 5.39
N VAL A 23 -13.66 13.38 6.59
CA VAL A 23 -12.35 12.78 6.80
C VAL A 23 -12.53 11.28 6.69
N TYR A 24 -11.63 10.61 5.97
CA TYR A 24 -11.57 9.15 5.98
C TYR A 24 -11.29 8.66 7.40
N ASP A 25 -12.00 7.60 7.80
CA ASP A 25 -11.74 6.92 9.05
C ASP A 25 -10.33 6.29 9.02
N VAL A 26 -9.62 6.40 10.15
CA VAL A 26 -8.22 5.96 10.21
C VAL A 26 -8.12 4.44 10.15
N GLU A 27 -9.05 3.71 10.78
CA GLU A 27 -9.05 2.25 10.79
C GLU A 27 -9.36 1.72 9.39
N ASP A 28 -10.36 2.29 8.72
CA ASP A 28 -10.69 1.93 7.33
C ASP A 28 -9.53 2.17 6.36
N VAL A 29 -8.79 3.27 6.55
CA VAL A 29 -7.62 3.60 5.72
C VAL A 29 -6.47 2.64 5.97
N ASP A 30 -6.19 2.31 7.23
CA ASP A 30 -5.11 1.39 7.58
C ASP A 30 -5.40 -0.03 7.04
N ASP A 31 -6.64 -0.52 7.19
CA ASP A 31 -7.08 -1.83 6.64
C ASP A 31 -6.94 -1.89 5.11
N PHE A 32 -7.33 -0.81 4.41
CA PHE A 32 -7.15 -0.73 2.96
C PHE A 32 -5.68 -0.75 2.55
N LEU A 33 -4.82 -0.03 3.27
CA LEU A 33 -3.39 0.03 2.98
C LEU A 33 -2.70 -1.32 3.19
N ASP A 34 -3.14 -2.11 4.17
CA ASP A 34 -2.65 -3.47 4.35
C ASP A 34 -3.01 -4.38 3.16
N SER A 35 -4.26 -4.32 2.65
CA SER A 35 -4.67 -5.08 1.47
C SER A 35 -3.88 -4.67 0.20
N VAL A 36 -3.61 -3.38 0.04
CA VAL A 36 -2.77 -2.87 -1.07
C VAL A 36 -1.34 -3.40 -0.93
N ALA A 37 -0.76 -3.38 0.27
CA ALA A 37 0.58 -3.89 0.50
C ALA A 37 0.69 -5.38 0.16
N ASP A 38 -0.27 -6.20 0.59
CA ASP A 38 -0.34 -7.63 0.30
C ASP A 38 -0.45 -7.89 -1.21
N THR A 39 -1.27 -7.11 -1.91
CA THR A 39 -1.43 -7.22 -3.37
C THR A 39 -0.13 -6.91 -4.10
N ILE A 40 0.57 -5.83 -3.70
CA ILE A 40 1.86 -5.46 -4.29
C ILE A 40 2.91 -6.54 -4.02
N GLU A 41 2.88 -7.18 -2.86
CA GLU A 41 3.80 -8.27 -2.53
C GLU A 41 3.57 -9.49 -3.45
N VAL A 42 2.30 -9.89 -3.64
CA VAL A 42 1.95 -11.00 -4.53
C VAL A 42 2.36 -10.69 -5.97
N LEU A 43 2.01 -9.50 -6.49
CA LEU A 43 2.39 -9.10 -7.85
C LEU A 43 3.90 -8.99 -8.01
N GLY A 44 4.61 -8.51 -7.00
CA GLY A 44 6.07 -8.46 -6.97
C GLY A 44 6.70 -9.86 -7.07
N LYS A 45 6.17 -10.84 -6.30
CA LYS A 45 6.62 -12.23 -6.36
C LYS A 45 6.36 -12.87 -7.72
N GLU A 46 5.18 -12.65 -8.30
CA GLU A 46 4.84 -13.18 -9.62
C GLU A 46 5.71 -12.54 -10.73
N ALA A 47 5.97 -11.24 -10.65
CA ALA A 47 6.88 -10.57 -11.57
C ALA A 47 8.34 -11.10 -11.46
N LEU A 48 8.81 -11.42 -10.25
CA LEU A 48 10.12 -12.05 -10.03
C LEU A 48 10.18 -13.45 -10.64
N LYS A 49 9.15 -14.29 -10.42
CA LYS A 49 9.05 -15.62 -11.04
C LYS A 49 9.02 -15.56 -12.57
N ALA A 50 8.29 -14.60 -13.13
CA ALA A 50 8.23 -14.39 -14.58
C ALA A 50 9.60 -13.99 -15.16
N LYS A 51 10.38 -13.21 -14.41
CA LYS A 51 11.75 -12.81 -14.80
C LYS A 51 12.73 -13.98 -14.74
N GLU A 52 12.61 -14.88 -13.76
CA GLU A 52 13.45 -16.08 -13.65
C GLU A 52 13.18 -17.07 -14.79
N LYS A 53 11.92 -17.25 -15.19
CA LYS A 53 11.55 -18.15 -16.31
C LYS A 53 12.01 -17.68 -17.68
N ASN A 54 12.23 -16.38 -17.88
CA ASN A 54 12.69 -15.83 -19.16
C ASN A 54 14.22 -15.84 -19.31
N ASN A 55 14.96 -16.27 -18.29
CA ASN A 55 16.43 -16.32 -18.28
C ASN A 55 17.00 -17.76 -18.23
N GLY A 56 16.17 -18.78 -18.44
CA GLY A 56 16.54 -20.20 -18.45
C GLY A 56 16.50 -20.83 -19.82
#